data_AF-A0AAW0AXL1-F1
#
_entry.id   AF-A0AAW0AXL1-F1
#
_cell.length_a   1.000
_cell.length_b   1.000
_cell.length_c   1.000
_cell.angle_alpha   90.00
_cell.angle_beta   90.00
_cell.angle_gamma   90.00
#
_symmetry.space_group_name_H-M   'P 1'
#
loop_
_entity.id
_entity.type
_entity.pdbx_description
1 polymer ?
#
loop_
_entity_poly.entity_id
_entity_poly.type
_entity_poly.pdbx_seq_one_letter_code
_entity_poly.pdbx_strand_id
1 'polypeptide(L)'
;MQHNSLKKIFDDKILLAPVTLTAKDRVLEIGTGPGLWLMEYAQTVDPSVNFVGVDISSRLFPVSAPANIKFQIESVLNLPVEWTNTFALVHQRLLMMALQIPEWKQAIGEIYRVMRPGGWVQIGECFAWIEGEAPDKPCMMKLIDMYWSLIRLRKIWIECAASGLLPEMLRAAGFVDVRSEKRDMPIGKWAGDIGVANSITHAGVFRGIKGPILEAGGFGQVTTEAEYDALVEGVMKEWDDIPGTRRPFEIYWARKPESP
;
A
#
# COMPACT_ATOMS: atom_id res chain seq x y z
N MET A 1 -2.72 -6.43 11.31
CA MET A 1 -3.70 -5.35 11.56
C MET A 1 -4.05 -4.59 10.28
N GLN A 2 -3.07 -4.01 9.56
CA GLN A 2 -3.33 -3.29 8.29
C GLN A 2 -4.06 -4.14 7.24
N HIS A 3 -3.63 -5.38 7.03
CA HIS A 3 -4.27 -6.32 6.10
C HIS A 3 -5.76 -6.54 6.39
N ASN A 4 -6.11 -6.87 7.64
CA ASN A 4 -7.50 -7.08 8.05
C ASN A 4 -8.34 -5.79 7.95
N SER A 5 -7.73 -4.64 8.19
CA SER A 5 -8.42 -3.34 8.09
C SER A 5 -8.83 -3.05 6.66
N LEU A 6 -7.91 -3.23 5.70
CA LEU A 6 -8.20 -3.07 4.27
C LEU A 6 -9.20 -4.11 3.78
N LYS A 7 -9.08 -5.36 4.21
CA LYS A 7 -10.06 -6.40 3.86
C LYS A 7 -11.47 -6.02 4.31
N LYS A 8 -11.63 -5.56 5.55
CA LYS A 8 -12.94 -5.18 6.11
C LYS A 8 -13.62 -4.03 5.37
N ILE A 9 -12.88 -2.99 4.96
CA ILE A 9 -13.50 -1.84 4.25
C ILE A 9 -13.95 -2.19 2.81
N PHE A 10 -13.47 -3.32 2.26
CA PHE A 10 -13.85 -3.85 0.95
C PHE A 10 -14.72 -5.12 1.08
N ASP A 11 -15.59 -5.18 2.09
CA ASP A 11 -16.59 -6.24 2.26
C ASP A 11 -15.96 -7.65 2.31
N ASP A 12 -14.86 -7.76 3.06
CA ASP A 12 -14.01 -8.95 3.21
C ASP A 12 -13.32 -9.46 1.93
N LYS A 13 -13.32 -8.66 0.86
CA LYS A 13 -12.58 -8.94 -0.37
C LYS A 13 -11.14 -8.44 -0.29
N ILE A 14 -10.21 -9.26 -0.76
CA ILE A 14 -8.78 -8.91 -0.89
C ILE A 14 -8.35 -8.68 -2.35
N LEU A 15 -9.24 -8.97 -3.31
CA LEU A 15 -9.02 -8.82 -4.74
C LEU A 15 -10.34 -8.40 -5.40
N LEU A 16 -10.34 -7.27 -6.09
CA LEU A 16 -11.45 -6.72 -6.89
C LEU A 16 -11.26 -6.94 -8.39
N ALA A 17 -10.00 -7.08 -8.84
CA ALA A 17 -9.70 -7.40 -10.23
C ALA A 17 -10.40 -8.71 -10.64
N PRO A 18 -11.14 -8.74 -11.77
CA PRO A 18 -11.93 -9.90 -12.18
C PRO A 18 -11.06 -10.96 -12.88
N VAL A 19 -10.03 -11.44 -12.19
CA VAL A 19 -9.12 -12.49 -12.67
C VAL A 19 -9.61 -13.86 -12.24
N THR A 20 -9.56 -14.82 -13.17
CA THR A 20 -9.72 -16.24 -12.86
C THR A 20 -8.37 -16.91 -13.06
N LEU A 21 -7.76 -17.40 -11.98
CA LEU A 21 -6.50 -18.13 -12.04
C LEU A 21 -6.76 -19.60 -12.39
N THR A 22 -5.87 -20.14 -13.21
CA THR A 22 -5.88 -21.53 -13.66
C THR A 22 -4.63 -22.26 -13.17
N ALA A 23 -4.59 -23.58 -13.32
CA ALA A 23 -3.48 -24.39 -12.85
C ALA A 23 -2.14 -23.89 -13.40
N LYS A 24 -1.14 -23.80 -12.53
CA LYS A 24 0.22 -23.28 -12.80
C LYS A 24 0.32 -21.79 -13.13
N ASP A 25 -0.76 -21.01 -13.00
CA ASP A 25 -0.65 -19.55 -13.07
C ASP A 25 0.30 -19.02 -11.99
N ARG A 26 0.90 -17.87 -12.28
CA ARG A 26 1.86 -17.20 -11.38
C ARG A 26 1.31 -15.86 -10.93
N VAL A 27 1.41 -15.60 -9.62
CA VAL A 27 1.02 -14.35 -8.98
C VAL A 27 2.25 -13.68 -8.38
N LEU A 28 2.39 -12.37 -8.57
CA LEU A 28 3.43 -11.54 -7.97
C LEU A 28 2.80 -10.57 -6.98
N GLU A 29 3.31 -10.50 -5.75
CA GLU A 29 3.03 -9.39 -4.82
C GLU A 29 4.28 -8.53 -4.68
N ILE A 30 4.11 -7.22 -4.90
CA ILE A 30 5.17 -6.21 -4.81
C ILE A 30 5.01 -5.43 -3.50
N GLY A 31 6.12 -5.24 -2.78
CA GLY A 31 6.10 -4.65 -1.45
C GLY A 31 5.40 -5.57 -0.44
N THR A 32 5.72 -6.87 -0.51
CA THR A 32 4.97 -7.92 0.19
C THR A 32 5.09 -7.82 1.72
N GLY A 33 6.18 -7.23 2.24
CA GLY A 33 6.48 -7.19 3.67
C GLY A 33 6.31 -8.58 4.32
N PRO A 34 5.36 -8.75 5.27
CA PRO A 34 5.10 -10.05 5.91
C PRO A 34 4.34 -11.07 5.06
N GLY A 35 3.94 -10.74 3.82
CA GLY A 35 3.29 -11.68 2.91
C GLY A 35 1.87 -12.07 3.28
N LEU A 36 1.19 -11.28 4.13
CA LEU A 36 -0.15 -11.61 4.64
C LEU A 36 -1.20 -11.75 3.53
N TRP A 37 -1.14 -10.88 2.51
CA TRP A 37 -2.09 -10.95 1.40
C TRP A 37 -1.81 -12.17 0.53
N LEU A 38 -0.55 -12.44 0.19
CA LEU A 38 -0.14 -13.64 -0.55
C LEU A 38 -0.61 -14.93 0.14
N MET A 39 -0.32 -15.05 1.44
CA MET A 39 -0.68 -16.24 2.21
C MET A 39 -2.19 -16.43 2.32
N GLU A 40 -2.98 -15.36 2.43
CA GLU A 40 -4.43 -15.46 2.44
C GLU A 40 -4.99 -15.78 1.05
N TYR A 41 -4.53 -15.10 0.00
CA TYR A 41 -5.04 -15.30 -1.36
C TYR A 41 -4.71 -16.70 -1.89
N ALA A 42 -3.53 -17.24 -1.55
CA ALA A 42 -3.14 -18.61 -1.92
C ALA A 42 -4.10 -19.69 -1.38
N GLN A 43 -4.82 -19.43 -0.28
CA GLN A 43 -5.81 -20.37 0.27
C GLN A 43 -7.14 -20.36 -0.49
N THR A 44 -7.34 -19.38 -1.37
CA THR A 44 -8.62 -19.18 -2.10
C THR A 44 -8.61 -19.68 -3.54
N VAL A 45 -7.47 -20.19 -4.02
CA VAL A 45 -7.26 -20.60 -5.41
C VAL A 45 -6.66 -22.00 -5.50
N ASP A 46 -6.51 -22.51 -6.73
CA ASP A 46 -5.93 -23.82 -6.98
C ASP A 46 -4.52 -23.96 -6.35
N PRO A 47 -4.22 -25.02 -5.59
CA PRO A 47 -2.92 -25.20 -4.93
C PRO A 47 -1.70 -25.26 -5.86
N SER A 48 -1.91 -25.48 -7.17
CA SER A 48 -0.85 -25.46 -8.18
C SER A 48 -0.48 -24.06 -8.67
N VAL A 49 -1.24 -23.02 -8.28
CA VAL A 49 -0.86 -21.62 -8.51
C VAL A 49 0.39 -21.31 -7.70
N ASN A 50 1.35 -20.64 -8.33
CA ASN A 50 2.62 -20.28 -7.71
C ASN A 50 2.66 -18.79 -7.40
N PHE A 51 3.21 -18.45 -6.25
CA PHE A 51 3.25 -17.09 -5.74
C PHE A 51 4.69 -16.64 -5.52
N VAL A 52 4.95 -15.39 -5.87
CA VAL A 52 6.21 -14.72 -5.59
C VAL A 52 5.90 -13.42 -4.85
N GLY A 53 6.46 -13.26 -3.66
CA GLY A 53 6.44 -12.00 -2.92
C GLY A 53 7.80 -11.32 -3.02
N VAL A 54 7.82 -10.06 -3.41
CA VAL A 54 9.04 -9.26 -3.46
C VAL A 54 8.99 -8.05 -2.54
N ASP A 55 10.12 -7.76 -1.93
CA ASP A 55 10.35 -6.55 -1.14
C ASP A 55 11.82 -6.15 -1.26
N ILE A 56 12.14 -4.88 -1.04
CA ILE A 56 13.52 -4.39 -1.01
C ILE A 56 14.27 -4.87 0.25
N SER A 57 13.55 -5.41 1.24
CA SER A 57 14.12 -5.95 2.46
C SER A 57 13.46 -7.27 2.87
N SER A 58 14.28 -8.24 3.25
CA SER A 58 13.81 -9.49 3.84
C SER A 58 13.39 -9.39 5.31
N ARG A 59 13.57 -8.22 5.96
CA ARG A 59 13.36 -8.04 7.41
C ARG A 59 11.97 -8.47 7.88
N LEU A 60 10.95 -8.29 7.03
CA LEU A 60 9.57 -8.61 7.36
C LEU A 60 9.10 -9.95 6.81
N PHE A 61 9.91 -10.67 6.03
CA PHE A 61 9.51 -11.94 5.44
C PHE A 61 9.09 -12.95 6.52
N PRO A 62 8.08 -13.81 6.23
CA PRO A 62 7.66 -14.81 7.18
C PRO A 62 8.76 -15.86 7.39
N VAL A 63 8.81 -16.43 8.59
CA VAL A 63 9.78 -17.47 8.95
C VAL A 63 9.58 -18.74 8.11
N SER A 64 8.33 -19.03 7.72
CA SER A 64 7.99 -20.16 6.86
C SER A 64 6.84 -19.78 5.93
N ALA A 65 6.77 -20.46 4.79
CA ALA A 65 5.74 -20.27 3.78
C ALA A 65 5.33 -21.62 3.17
N PRO A 66 4.11 -21.74 2.62
CA PRO A 66 3.72 -22.88 1.81
C PRO A 66 4.67 -23.11 0.62
N ALA A 67 4.78 -24.36 0.16
CA ALA A 67 5.74 -24.74 -0.89
C ALA A 67 5.56 -23.99 -2.23
N ASN A 68 4.33 -23.53 -2.50
CA ASN A 68 4.00 -22.76 -3.70
C ASN A 68 4.19 -21.24 -3.53
N ILE A 69 4.71 -20.75 -2.40
CA ILE A 69 4.99 -19.32 -2.15
C ILE A 69 6.49 -19.12 -1.94
N LYS A 70 7.08 -18.19 -2.70
CA LYS A 70 8.49 -17.80 -2.55
C LYS A 70 8.64 -16.32 -2.27
N PHE A 71 9.50 -15.97 -1.33
CA PHE A 71 9.86 -14.58 -1.03
C PHE A 71 11.26 -14.27 -1.55
N GLN A 72 11.42 -13.12 -2.21
CA GLN A 72 12.68 -12.71 -2.85
C GLN A 72 12.96 -11.23 -2.59
N ILE A 73 14.23 -10.88 -2.42
CA ILE A 73 14.63 -9.48 -2.27
C ILE A 73 14.75 -8.87 -3.67
N GLU A 74 13.77 -8.08 -4.08
CA GLU A 74 13.76 -7.43 -5.40
C GLU A 74 13.13 -6.04 -5.29
N SER A 75 13.57 -5.13 -6.15
CA SER A 75 12.95 -3.81 -6.29
C SER A 75 11.95 -3.82 -7.44
N VAL A 76 10.77 -3.22 -7.24
CA VAL A 76 9.81 -2.99 -8.33
C VAL A 76 10.38 -2.17 -9.49
N LEU A 77 11.46 -1.42 -9.24
CA LEU A 77 12.11 -0.60 -10.26
C LEU A 77 12.99 -1.44 -11.21
N ASN A 78 13.34 -2.67 -10.84
CA ASN A 78 14.21 -3.54 -11.62
C ASN A 78 13.93 -5.01 -11.29
N LEU A 79 12.79 -5.51 -11.76
CA LEU A 79 12.41 -6.90 -11.60
C LEU A 79 13.23 -7.79 -12.54
N PRO A 80 13.39 -9.09 -12.23
CA PRO A 80 14.16 -10.00 -13.08
C PRO A 80 13.66 -10.03 -14.54
N VAL A 81 14.60 -10.07 -15.49
CA VAL A 81 14.31 -9.96 -16.94
C VAL A 81 13.54 -11.19 -17.43
N GLU A 82 13.84 -12.36 -16.88
CA GLU A 82 13.22 -13.64 -17.20
C GLU A 82 11.75 -13.72 -16.74
N TRP A 83 11.26 -12.74 -15.98
CA TRP A 83 9.85 -12.65 -15.58
C TRP A 83 8.97 -11.97 -16.62
N THR A 84 9.52 -11.54 -17.75
CA THR A 84 8.73 -10.94 -18.84
C THR A 84 7.58 -11.87 -19.25
N ASN A 85 6.36 -11.32 -19.37
CA ASN A 85 5.15 -12.05 -19.75
C ASN A 85 4.83 -13.31 -18.91
N THR A 86 5.11 -13.27 -17.61
CA THR A 86 5.01 -14.44 -16.72
C THR A 86 3.77 -14.45 -15.83
N PHE A 87 3.44 -13.32 -15.20
CA PHE A 87 2.46 -13.30 -14.13
C PHE A 87 1.05 -13.06 -14.66
N ALA A 88 0.11 -13.89 -14.21
CA ALA A 88 -1.32 -13.77 -14.48
C ALA A 88 -1.98 -12.66 -13.63
N LEU A 89 -1.43 -12.44 -12.43
CA LEU A 89 -1.85 -11.38 -11.51
C LEU A 89 -0.62 -10.73 -10.89
N VAL A 90 -0.59 -9.39 -10.89
CA VAL A 90 0.32 -8.60 -10.06
C VAL A 90 -0.50 -7.82 -9.04
N HIS A 91 -0.13 -7.95 -7.77
CA HIS A 91 -0.72 -7.22 -6.67
C HIS A 91 0.32 -6.28 -6.05
N GLN A 92 -0.07 -5.06 -5.75
CA GLN A 92 0.75 -4.10 -5.03
C GLN A 92 -0.13 -3.26 -4.13
N ARG A 93 0.37 -2.91 -2.94
CA ARG A 93 -0.30 -1.95 -2.07
C ARG A 93 0.68 -1.13 -1.24
N LEU A 94 0.30 0.10 -0.91
CA LEU A 94 0.93 0.96 0.09
C LEU A 94 2.40 1.31 -0.16
N LEU A 95 2.78 1.54 -1.42
CA LEU A 95 4.10 2.08 -1.78
C LEU A 95 4.11 3.61 -1.89
N MET A 96 3.02 4.30 -1.52
CA MET A 96 2.94 5.77 -1.51
C MET A 96 4.10 6.49 -0.80
N MET A 97 4.74 5.87 0.19
CA MET A 97 5.87 6.44 0.94
C MET A 97 7.25 6.02 0.41
N ALA A 98 7.28 5.24 -0.67
CA ALA A 98 8.49 4.62 -1.17
C ALA A 98 9.00 5.24 -2.48
N LEU A 99 8.11 5.74 -3.34
CA LEU A 99 8.44 6.09 -4.72
C LEU A 99 8.19 7.57 -5.05
N GLN A 100 9.08 8.11 -5.88
CA GLN A 100 8.94 9.39 -6.56
C GLN A 100 8.10 9.23 -7.84
N ILE A 101 7.67 10.34 -8.46
CA ILE A 101 6.88 10.31 -9.70
C ILE A 101 7.57 9.50 -10.83
N PRO A 102 8.87 9.71 -11.14
CA PRO A 102 9.53 8.94 -12.20
C PRO A 102 9.61 7.44 -11.88
N GLU A 103 9.79 7.12 -10.60
CA GLU A 103 9.89 5.75 -10.10
C GLU A 103 8.55 5.02 -10.17
N TRP A 104 7.42 5.71 -9.94
CA TRP A 104 6.09 5.17 -10.19
C TRP A 104 5.87 4.80 -11.67
N LYS A 105 6.32 5.66 -12.60
CA LYS A 105 6.25 5.35 -14.04
C LYS A 105 7.08 4.12 -14.38
N GLN A 106 8.29 4.02 -13.83
CA GLN A 106 9.18 2.87 -14.00
C GLN A 106 8.57 1.59 -13.41
N ALA A 107 8.04 1.66 -12.18
CA ALA A 107 7.38 0.55 -11.50
C ALA A 107 6.19 0.02 -12.32
N ILE A 108 5.35 0.90 -12.86
CA ILE A 108 4.21 0.50 -13.70
C ILE A 108 4.69 -0.13 -15.01
N GLY A 109 5.77 0.37 -15.61
CA GLY A 109 6.41 -0.24 -16.77
C GLY A 109 6.93 -1.65 -16.49
N GLU A 110 7.57 -1.86 -15.35
CA GLU A 110 8.04 -3.18 -14.91
C GLU A 110 6.88 -4.14 -14.63
N ILE A 111 5.82 -3.67 -13.96
CA ILE A 111 4.58 -4.43 -13.75
C ILE A 111 3.99 -4.86 -15.11
N TYR A 112 3.88 -3.93 -16.06
CA TYR A 112 3.40 -4.25 -17.40
C TYR A 112 4.28 -5.29 -18.11
N ARG A 113 5.61 -5.16 -18.01
CA ARG A 113 6.57 -6.09 -18.63
C ARG A 113 6.42 -7.51 -18.09
N VAL A 114 6.35 -7.67 -16.77
CA VAL A 114 6.34 -9.01 -16.14
C VAL A 114 4.99 -9.70 -16.23
N MET A 115 3.91 -8.97 -16.49
CA MET A 115 2.58 -9.55 -16.68
C MET A 115 2.43 -10.22 -18.04
N ARG A 116 1.80 -11.40 -18.07
CA ARG A 116 1.41 -12.04 -19.33
C ARG A 116 0.29 -11.24 -20.04
N PRO A 117 0.14 -11.36 -21.37
CA PRO A 117 -1.04 -10.86 -22.07
C PRO A 117 -2.35 -11.39 -21.43
N GLY A 118 -3.34 -10.52 -21.28
CA GLY A 118 -4.60 -10.84 -20.58
C GLY A 118 -4.51 -10.89 -19.05
N GLY A 119 -3.32 -10.74 -18.46
CA GLY A 119 -3.13 -10.70 -17.00
C GLY A 119 -3.69 -9.42 -16.37
N TRP A 120 -3.95 -9.46 -15.06
CA TRP A 120 -4.47 -8.33 -14.28
C TRP A 120 -3.46 -7.75 -13.30
N VAL A 121 -3.54 -6.44 -13.09
CA VAL A 121 -2.86 -5.74 -12.00
C VAL A 121 -3.90 -5.21 -11.03
N GLN A 122 -3.62 -5.28 -9.73
CA GLN A 122 -4.32 -4.54 -8.69
C GLN A 122 -3.33 -3.71 -7.86
N ILE A 123 -3.58 -2.41 -7.76
CA ILE A 123 -2.81 -1.45 -6.97
C ILE A 123 -3.72 -0.84 -5.91
N GLY A 124 -3.34 -0.85 -4.64
CA GLY A 124 -4.09 -0.23 -3.55
C GLY A 124 -3.29 0.82 -2.80
N GLU A 125 -3.76 2.07 -2.78
CA GLU A 125 -3.05 3.19 -2.14
C GLU A 125 -3.98 4.01 -1.23
N CYS A 126 -3.41 4.56 -0.15
CA CYS A 126 -4.10 5.52 0.71
C CYS A 126 -4.10 6.92 0.08
N PHE A 127 -4.93 7.81 0.60
CA PHE A 127 -4.81 9.24 0.34
C PHE A 127 -3.87 9.91 1.37
N ALA A 128 -3.24 11.02 1.01
CA ALA A 128 -2.30 11.71 1.92
C ALA A 128 -3.01 12.41 3.08
N TRP A 129 -4.26 12.84 2.90
CA TRP A 129 -5.06 13.55 3.89
C TRP A 129 -6.04 12.64 4.64
N ILE A 130 -6.50 13.13 5.78
CA ILE A 130 -7.57 12.55 6.58
C ILE A 130 -8.74 13.55 6.57
N GLU A 131 -9.92 13.08 6.17
CA GLU A 131 -11.16 13.87 6.17
C GLU A 131 -11.79 13.87 7.58
N GLY A 132 -12.63 14.88 7.88
CA GLY A 132 -13.30 15.03 9.18
C GLY A 132 -12.54 15.93 10.15
N GLU A 133 -12.37 17.21 9.81
CA GLU A 133 -11.60 18.15 10.62
C GLU A 133 -12.49 19.03 11.53
N ALA A 134 -12.15 19.03 12.83
CA ALA A 134 -12.56 19.99 13.86
C ALA A 134 -11.33 20.84 14.26
N PRO A 135 -11.48 22.01 14.89
CA PRO A 135 -10.51 23.12 14.71
C PRO A 135 -9.19 23.04 15.49
N ASP A 136 -9.02 22.17 16.48
CA ASP A 136 -7.78 22.11 17.28
C ASP A 136 -7.22 20.68 17.35
N LYS A 137 -6.12 20.44 16.62
CA LYS A 137 -5.42 19.14 16.54
C LYS A 137 -3.90 19.32 16.63
N PRO A 138 -3.36 19.85 17.74
CA PRO A 138 -1.96 20.25 17.83
C PRO A 138 -0.99 19.09 17.60
N CYS A 139 -1.31 17.87 18.03
CA CYS A 139 -0.47 16.71 17.79
C CYS A 139 -0.49 16.33 16.31
N MET A 140 -1.68 16.27 15.70
CA MET A 140 -1.83 15.92 14.30
C MET A 140 -1.14 16.95 13.38
N MET A 141 -1.31 18.25 13.65
CA MET A 141 -0.68 19.30 12.86
C MET A 141 0.85 19.19 12.87
N LYS A 142 1.45 18.97 14.04
CA LYS A 142 2.91 18.77 14.15
C LYS A 142 3.37 17.50 13.42
N LEU A 143 2.62 16.41 13.55
CA LEU A 143 2.96 15.15 12.91
C LEU A 143 2.86 15.24 11.38
N ILE A 144 1.79 15.86 10.87
CA ILE A 144 1.58 16.12 9.44
C ILE A 144 2.68 17.03 8.89
N ASP A 145 3.08 18.08 9.61
CA ASP A 145 4.16 18.98 9.18
C ASP A 145 5.51 18.26 9.05
N MET A 146 5.88 17.42 10.03
CA MET A 146 7.07 16.55 9.92
C MET A 146 6.94 15.57 8.75
N TYR A 147 5.76 15.00 8.55
CA TYR A 147 5.51 14.05 7.48
C TYR A 147 5.72 14.68 6.10
N TRP A 148 5.13 15.85 5.87
CA TRP A 148 5.32 16.61 4.64
C TRP A 148 6.75 17.09 4.45
N SER A 149 7.45 17.45 5.54
CA SER A 149 8.87 17.80 5.48
C SER A 149 9.74 16.64 5.03
N LEU A 150 9.48 15.43 5.54
CA LEU A 150 10.17 14.21 5.09
C LEU A 150 9.84 13.87 3.63
N ILE A 151 8.57 13.99 3.23
CA ILE A 151 8.11 13.77 1.84
C ILE A 151 8.84 14.70 0.89
N ARG A 152 8.92 16.00 1.22
CA ARG A 152 9.67 17.00 0.43
C ARG A 152 11.16 16.66 0.35
N LEU A 153 11.77 16.31 1.48
CA LEU A 153 13.19 15.94 1.55
C LEU A 153 13.51 14.75 0.64
N ARG A 154 12.63 13.75 0.62
CA ARG A 154 12.79 12.52 -0.17
C ARG A 154 12.18 12.59 -1.58
N LYS A 155 11.53 13.70 -1.94
CA LYS A 155 10.81 13.90 -3.20
C LYS A 155 9.74 12.83 -3.47
N ILE A 156 9.20 12.23 -2.41
CA ILE A 156 8.19 11.17 -2.49
C ILE A 156 6.91 11.74 -3.11
N TRP A 157 6.27 10.96 -3.97
CA TRP A 157 4.97 11.32 -4.50
C TRP A 157 3.84 10.75 -3.64
N ILE A 158 3.56 11.44 -2.54
CA ILE A 158 2.58 10.99 -1.55
C ILE A 158 1.13 11.02 -2.05
N GLU A 159 0.86 11.80 -3.09
CA GLU A 159 -0.47 12.00 -3.67
C GLU A 159 -0.77 11.01 -4.81
N CYS A 160 -0.08 9.86 -4.85
CA CYS A 160 -0.22 8.88 -5.93
C CYS A 160 -1.67 8.42 -6.14
N ALA A 161 -2.45 8.21 -5.07
CA ALA A 161 -3.88 7.89 -5.15
C ALA A 161 -4.76 9.12 -5.52
N ALA A 162 -4.43 10.28 -4.95
CA ALA A 162 -5.28 11.47 -5.00
C ALA A 162 -5.27 12.21 -6.34
N SER A 163 -4.16 12.10 -7.07
CA SER A 163 -3.88 12.93 -8.24
C SER A 163 -4.68 12.57 -9.50
N GLY A 164 -5.32 11.41 -9.55
CA GLY A 164 -5.87 10.83 -10.78
C GLY A 164 -4.80 10.36 -11.79
N LEU A 165 -3.50 10.59 -11.51
CA LEU A 165 -2.41 10.25 -12.41
C LEU A 165 -2.11 8.75 -12.43
N LEU A 166 -2.42 8.00 -11.36
CA LEU A 166 -2.15 6.56 -11.35
C LEU A 166 -2.96 5.81 -12.43
N PRO A 167 -4.29 6.03 -12.59
CA PRO A 167 -5.02 5.57 -13.76
C PRO A 167 -4.42 6.01 -15.10
N GLU A 168 -3.92 7.24 -15.22
CA GLU A 168 -3.30 7.73 -16.45
C GLU A 168 -1.98 7.01 -16.76
N MET A 169 -1.14 6.78 -15.74
CA MET A 169 0.11 6.03 -15.88
C MET A 169 -0.16 4.58 -16.30
N LEU A 170 -1.20 3.94 -15.76
CA LEU A 170 -1.63 2.61 -16.20
C LEU A 170 -2.00 2.62 -17.69
N ARG A 171 -2.82 3.58 -18.14
CA ARG A 171 -3.18 3.70 -19.57
C ARG A 171 -1.97 3.99 -20.45
N ALA A 172 -1.09 4.90 -20.01
CA ALA A 172 0.13 5.25 -20.74
C ALA A 172 1.11 4.08 -20.89
N ALA A 173 1.13 3.16 -19.92
CA ALA A 173 1.92 1.93 -20.00
C ALA A 173 1.30 0.86 -20.92
N GLY A 174 0.06 1.06 -21.39
CA GLY A 174 -0.64 0.16 -22.31
C GLY A 174 -1.70 -0.71 -21.65
N PHE A 175 -2.02 -0.52 -20.36
CA PHE A 175 -3.13 -1.24 -19.74
C PHE A 175 -4.49 -0.79 -20.29
N VAL A 176 -5.41 -1.74 -20.37
CA VAL A 176 -6.82 -1.56 -20.72
C VAL A 176 -7.71 -1.89 -19.53
N ASP A 177 -9.01 -1.63 -19.65
CA ASP A 177 -10.01 -1.93 -18.61
C ASP A 177 -9.68 -1.29 -17.24
N VAL A 178 -9.04 -0.12 -17.24
CA VAL A 178 -8.63 0.60 -16.03
C VAL A 178 -9.86 1.07 -15.24
N ARG A 179 -10.03 0.53 -14.04
CA ARG A 179 -11.12 0.84 -13.10
C ARG A 179 -10.56 1.11 -11.71
N SER A 180 -11.37 1.71 -10.86
CA SER A 180 -11.05 1.89 -9.44
C SER A 180 -12.28 1.87 -8.55
N GLU A 181 -12.04 1.59 -7.27
CA GLU A 181 -13.03 1.68 -6.20
C GLU A 181 -12.41 2.34 -4.98
N LYS A 182 -13.00 3.47 -4.56
CA LYS A 182 -12.61 4.24 -3.39
C LYS A 182 -13.52 3.88 -2.20
N ARG A 183 -12.92 3.58 -1.05
CA ARG A 183 -13.60 3.34 0.24
C ARG A 183 -12.95 4.17 1.33
N ASP A 184 -13.72 4.53 2.35
CA ASP A 184 -13.21 5.29 3.48
C ASP A 184 -12.83 4.36 4.64
N MET A 185 -11.65 4.57 5.21
CA MET A 185 -11.21 3.98 6.46
C MET A 185 -11.64 4.89 7.61
N PRO A 186 -12.68 4.56 8.40
CA PRO A 186 -13.00 5.36 9.58
C PRO A 186 -11.89 5.22 10.63
N ILE A 187 -11.55 6.29 11.33
CA ILE A 187 -10.44 6.35 12.31
C ILE A 187 -10.96 6.94 13.61
N GLY A 188 -10.75 6.25 14.72
CA GLY A 188 -11.14 6.69 16.07
C GLY A 188 -12.26 5.83 16.67
N LYS A 189 -12.34 5.83 18.01
CA LYS A 189 -13.35 5.06 18.78
C LYS A 189 -14.79 5.33 18.37
N TRP A 190 -15.09 6.51 17.84
CA TRP A 190 -16.43 6.87 17.37
C TRP A 190 -16.99 5.90 16.31
N ALA A 191 -16.12 5.21 15.57
CA ALA A 191 -16.49 4.23 14.56
C ALA A 191 -16.40 2.76 15.05
N GLY A 192 -16.41 2.54 16.36
CA GLY A 192 -16.36 1.20 16.96
C GLY A 192 -15.06 0.45 16.67
N ASP A 193 -15.13 -0.88 16.64
CA ASP A 193 -13.96 -1.76 16.52
C ASP A 193 -13.12 -1.51 15.26
N ILE A 194 -13.77 -1.18 14.14
CA ILE A 194 -13.05 -0.87 12.89
C ILE A 194 -12.30 0.45 13.00
N GLY A 195 -12.89 1.45 13.66
CA GLY A 195 -12.25 2.74 13.93
C GLY A 195 -11.01 2.60 14.82
N VAL A 196 -11.10 1.78 15.88
CA VAL A 196 -9.97 1.48 16.77
C VAL A 196 -8.85 0.74 16.02
N ALA A 197 -9.19 -0.29 15.24
CA ALA A 197 -8.22 -1.04 14.44
C ALA A 197 -7.52 -0.15 13.39
N ASN A 198 -8.25 0.78 12.78
CA ASN A 198 -7.70 1.75 11.85
C ASN A 198 -6.81 2.79 12.54
N SER A 199 -7.17 3.29 13.71
CA SER A 199 -6.30 4.19 14.52
C SER A 199 -4.96 3.52 14.82
N ILE A 200 -4.97 2.26 15.26
CA ILE A 200 -3.74 1.49 15.54
C ILE A 200 -2.93 1.30 14.25
N THR A 201 -3.59 0.98 13.14
CA THR A 201 -2.93 0.82 11.83
C THR A 201 -2.22 2.09 11.39
N HIS A 202 -2.88 3.25 11.48
CA HIS A 202 -2.30 4.54 11.09
C HIS A 202 -1.17 4.98 12.03
N ALA A 203 -1.35 4.79 13.34
CA ALA A 203 -0.28 5.03 14.31
C ALA A 203 0.94 4.13 14.05
N GLY A 204 0.72 2.89 13.60
CA GLY A 204 1.80 2.00 13.17
C GLY A 204 2.61 2.56 12.00
N VAL A 205 1.96 3.16 11.01
CA VAL A 205 2.64 3.85 9.88
C VAL A 205 3.49 5.01 10.41
N PHE A 206 2.94 5.83 11.30
CA PHE A 206 3.69 6.94 11.90
C PHE A 206 4.87 6.46 12.75
N ARG A 207 4.75 5.35 13.48
CA ARG A 207 5.89 4.75 14.19
C ARG A 207 6.95 4.21 13.23
N GLY A 208 6.54 3.66 12.08
CA GLY A 208 7.46 3.11 11.07
C GLY A 208 8.38 4.16 10.44
N ILE A 209 7.98 5.42 10.38
CA ILE A 209 8.78 6.53 9.84
C ILE A 209 9.58 7.29 10.93
N LYS A 210 9.47 6.89 12.21
CA LYS A 210 10.11 7.57 13.34
C LYS A 210 11.62 7.73 13.11
N GLY A 211 12.30 6.65 12.71
CA GLY A 211 13.74 6.66 12.42
C GLY A 211 14.12 7.73 11.39
N PRO A 212 13.57 7.68 10.16
CA PRO A 212 13.74 8.72 9.15
C PRO A 212 13.52 10.17 9.61
N ILE A 213 12.51 10.40 10.45
CA ILE A 213 12.21 11.75 10.98
C ILE A 213 13.30 12.20 11.94
N LEU A 214 13.71 11.34 12.87
CA LEU A 214 14.75 11.67 13.86
C LEU A 214 16.14 11.82 13.20
N GLU A 215 16.46 10.97 12.22
CA GLU A 215 17.67 11.10 11.40
C GLU A 215 17.74 12.44 10.65
N ALA A 216 16.59 12.99 10.26
CA ALA A 216 16.48 14.32 9.66
C ALA A 216 16.47 15.47 10.68
N GLY A 217 16.78 15.19 11.96
CA GLY A 217 16.79 16.17 13.04
C GLY A 217 15.40 16.55 13.56
N GLY A 218 14.39 15.71 13.33
CA GLY A 218 13.02 15.87 13.84
C GLY A 218 12.29 17.13 13.37
N PHE A 219 12.82 17.79 12.33
CA PHE A 219 12.28 19.01 11.72
C PHE A 219 11.94 20.12 12.71
N GLY A 220 12.67 20.21 13.83
CA GLY A 220 12.44 21.20 14.88
C GLY A 220 11.20 20.96 15.74
N GLN A 221 10.50 19.84 15.56
CA GLN A 221 9.27 19.49 16.27
C GLN A 221 9.53 18.52 17.43
N VAL A 222 10.46 17.58 17.26
CA VAL A 222 10.89 16.60 18.28
C VAL A 222 12.39 16.38 18.20
N THR A 223 12.99 15.93 19.31
CA THR A 223 14.43 15.63 19.41
C THR A 223 14.70 14.22 19.92
N THR A 224 13.71 13.56 20.53
CA THR A 224 13.84 12.21 21.09
C THR A 224 12.77 11.27 20.56
N GLU A 225 13.04 9.96 20.65
CA GLU A 225 12.02 8.95 20.36
C GLU A 225 10.80 9.06 21.27
N ALA A 226 11.00 9.38 22.56
CA ALA A 226 9.93 9.51 23.53
C ALA A 226 8.97 10.67 23.18
N GLU A 227 9.50 11.81 22.75
CA GLU A 227 8.69 12.94 22.28
C GLU A 227 7.87 12.57 21.03
N TYR A 228 8.48 11.83 20.09
CA TYR A 228 7.79 11.37 18.90
C TYR A 228 6.68 10.36 19.23
N ASP A 229 6.95 9.39 20.11
CA ASP A 229 5.98 8.38 20.50
C ASP A 229 4.80 9.02 21.27
N ALA A 230 5.08 9.98 22.16
CA ALA A 230 4.05 10.77 22.83
C ALA A 230 3.21 11.59 21.85
N LEU A 231 3.82 12.12 20.79
CA LEU A 231 3.10 12.83 19.74
C LEU A 231 2.13 11.90 19.00
N VAL A 232 2.57 10.69 18.63
CA VAL A 232 1.71 9.69 17.98
C VAL A 232 0.55 9.27 18.89
N GLU A 233 0.80 9.11 20.19
CA GLU A 233 -0.27 8.85 21.18
C GLU A 233 -1.26 10.01 21.29
N GLY A 234 -0.77 11.26 21.23
CA GLY A 234 -1.61 12.45 21.18
C GLY A 234 -2.52 12.46 19.96
N VAL A 235 -2.00 12.13 18.78
CA VAL A 235 -2.81 11.99 17.54
C VAL A 235 -3.89 10.93 17.69
N MET A 236 -3.58 9.79 18.30
CA MET A 236 -4.57 8.74 18.52
C MET A 236 -5.72 9.22 19.43
N LYS A 237 -5.43 10.03 20.45
CA LYS A 237 -6.45 10.64 21.31
C LYS A 237 -7.30 11.66 20.54
N GLU A 238 -6.66 12.52 19.75
CA GLU A 238 -7.36 13.50 18.91
C GLU A 238 -8.33 12.83 17.93
N TRP A 239 -8.01 11.67 17.37
CA TRP A 239 -8.94 10.94 16.49
C TRP A 239 -10.17 10.39 17.21
N ASP A 240 -10.08 10.04 18.49
CA ASP A 240 -11.20 9.49 19.24
C ASP A 240 -12.30 10.52 19.46
N ASP A 241 -11.94 11.79 19.58
CA ASP A 241 -12.85 12.90 19.91
C ASP A 241 -13.47 13.57 18.68
N ILE A 242 -13.18 13.09 17.46
CA ILE A 242 -13.58 13.75 16.21
C ILE A 242 -14.40 12.79 15.34
N PRO A 243 -15.73 12.77 15.52
CA PRO A 243 -16.63 11.99 14.69
C PRO A 243 -16.47 12.30 13.20
N GLY A 244 -16.53 11.27 12.37
CA GLY A 244 -16.36 11.39 10.92
C GLY A 244 -14.90 11.40 10.44
N THR A 245 -13.91 11.35 11.34
CA THR A 245 -12.49 11.26 10.96
C THR A 245 -12.22 10.01 10.13
N ARG A 246 -11.81 10.16 8.87
CA ARG A 246 -11.62 9.03 7.96
C ARG A 246 -10.49 9.26 6.98
N ARG A 247 -9.82 8.19 6.57
CA ARG A 247 -8.82 8.25 5.50
C ARG A 247 -9.30 7.49 4.28
N PRO A 248 -9.38 8.12 3.10
CA PRO A 248 -9.73 7.37 1.92
C PRO A 248 -8.64 6.39 1.48
N PHE A 249 -9.07 5.27 0.92
CA PHE A 249 -8.24 4.25 0.29
C PHE A 249 -8.85 3.90 -1.06
N GLU A 250 -8.03 3.76 -2.09
CA GLU A 250 -8.52 3.42 -3.43
C GLU A 250 -7.76 2.22 -3.99
N ILE A 251 -8.52 1.26 -4.51
CA ILE A 251 -8.01 0.12 -5.26
C ILE A 251 -8.22 0.42 -6.74
N TYR A 252 -7.16 0.33 -7.52
CA TYR A 252 -7.15 0.40 -8.97
C TYR A 252 -6.88 -1.00 -9.52
N TRP A 253 -7.54 -1.35 -10.62
CA TRP A 253 -7.19 -2.55 -11.36
C TRP A 253 -7.28 -2.32 -12.84
N ALA A 254 -6.44 -3.05 -13.57
CA ALA A 254 -6.35 -2.95 -15.02
C ALA A 254 -5.85 -4.25 -15.61
N ARG A 255 -6.10 -4.44 -16.90
CA ARG A 255 -5.71 -5.65 -17.63
C ARG A 255 -4.65 -5.31 -18.67
N LYS A 256 -3.62 -6.15 -18.78
CA LYS A 256 -2.71 -6.09 -19.92
C LYS A 256 -3.46 -6.62 -21.14
N PRO A 257 -3.48 -5.93 -22.29
CA PRO A 257 -4.16 -6.41 -23.48
C PRO A 257 -3.77 -7.84 -23.82
N GLU A 258 -4.70 -8.59 -24.39
CA GLU A 258 -4.34 -9.80 -25.12
C GLU A 258 -3.43 -9.41 -26.28
N SER A 259 -2.45 -10.26 -26.60
CA SER A 259 -1.69 -10.06 -27.84
C SER A 259 -2.68 -10.05 -29.02
N PRO A 260 -2.46 -9.22 -30.06
CA PRO A 260 -3.21 -9.33 -31.30
C PRO A 260 -3.16 -10.74 -31.89
#